data_AF-A0A3D3PQE7-F1
#
_entry.id   AF-A0A3D3PQE7-F1
#
_cell.length_a   1.000
_cell.length_b   1.000
_cell.length_c   1.000
_cell.angle_alpha   90.00
_cell.angle_beta   90.00
_cell.angle_gamma   90.00
#
_symmetry.space_group_name_H-M   'P 1'
#
loop_
_entity.id
_entity.type
_entity.pdbx_description
1 polymer ?
#
loop_
_entity_poly.entity_id
_entity_poly.type
_entity_poly.pdbx_seq_one_letter_code
_entity_poly.pdbx_strand_id
1 'polypeptide(L)'
;MSGIHDLALFIVSGLLLNIAPGPDSVLIMTRSATQGWRAGSAAALGIGCGTLIHTCAAALGLSALLASSATAFTAVKLVGAIYLLYVGVGLLRSQEAGSKETGKRQLQPLPYRKVFLQGFLT
;
A
#
# COMPACT_ATOMS: atom_id res chain seq x y z
N MET A 1 5.74 11.24 -30.65
CA MET A 1 5.79 10.80 -29.24
C MET A 1 4.77 11.60 -28.43
N SER A 2 3.47 11.40 -28.66
CA SER A 2 2.41 11.99 -27.84
C SER A 2 2.15 11.04 -26.65
N GLY A 3 2.91 11.18 -25.56
CA GLY A 3 2.83 10.31 -24.37
C GLY A 3 1.54 10.47 -23.54
N ILE A 4 0.43 10.91 -24.14
CA ILE A 4 -0.81 11.35 -23.48
C ILE A 4 -2.00 10.44 -23.85
N HIS A 5 -1.83 9.51 -24.80
CA HIS A 5 -2.93 8.63 -25.26
C HIS A 5 -3.54 7.80 -24.11
N ASP A 6 -2.74 7.44 -23.12
CA ASP A 6 -3.18 6.64 -21.96
C ASP A 6 -3.45 7.47 -20.70
N LEU A 7 -3.37 8.82 -20.76
CA LEU A 7 -3.55 9.66 -19.58
C LEU A 7 -4.94 9.44 -18.93
N ALA A 8 -5.98 9.33 -19.77
CA ALA A 8 -7.32 9.03 -19.29
C ALA A 8 -7.41 7.66 -18.62
N LEU A 9 -6.81 6.62 -19.22
CA LEU A 9 -6.76 5.27 -18.64
C LEU A 9 -5.96 5.25 -17.34
N PHE A 10 -4.85 5.98 -17.27
CA PHE A 10 -4.04 6.12 -16.06
C PHE A 10 -4.85 6.78 -14.94
N ILE A 11 -5.54 7.89 -15.22
CA ILE A 11 -6.37 8.58 -14.23
C ILE A 11 -7.50 7.67 -13.74
N VAL A 12 -8.23 7.03 -14.66
CA VAL A 12 -9.34 6.14 -14.30
C VAL A 12 -8.85 4.95 -13.49
N SER A 13 -7.79 4.28 -13.94
CA SER A 13 -7.23 3.12 -13.25
C SER A 13 -6.63 3.50 -11.89
N GLY A 14 -5.99 4.67 -11.79
CA GLY A 14 -5.47 5.21 -10.54
C GLY A 14 -6.58 5.56 -9.56
N LEU A 15 -7.66 6.17 -10.03
CA LEU A 15 -8.83 6.51 -9.20
C LEU A 15 -9.52 5.24 -8.69
N LEU A 16 -9.75 4.25 -9.58
CA LEU A 16 -10.32 2.95 -9.20
C LEU A 16 -9.46 2.24 -8.15
N LEU A 17 -8.14 2.30 -8.27
CA LEU A 17 -7.22 1.71 -7.31
C LEU A 17 -7.23 2.45 -5.96
N ASN A 18 -7.42 3.78 -5.97
CA ASN A 18 -7.37 4.62 -4.77
C ASN A 18 -8.69 4.69 -3.99
N ILE A 19 -9.83 4.41 -4.64
CA ILE A 19 -11.16 4.40 -4.00
C ILE A 19 -11.28 3.32 -2.92
N ALA A 20 -10.60 2.18 -3.09
CA ALA A 20 -10.60 1.12 -2.09
C ALA A 20 -9.74 1.55 -0.89
N PRO A 21 -10.31 1.73 0.32
CA PRO A 21 -9.51 2.03 1.50
C PRO A 21 -8.53 0.89 1.74
N GLY A 22 -7.24 1.18 1.58
CA GLY A 22 -6.17 0.22 1.76
C GLY A 22 -6.01 -0.25 3.21
N PRO A 23 -5.24 -1.32 3.44
CA PRO A 23 -4.96 -1.83 4.78
C PRO A 23 -4.36 -0.75 5.71
N ASP A 24 -3.53 0.15 5.17
CA ASP A 24 -2.92 1.25 5.92
C ASP A 24 -3.95 2.28 6.40
N SER A 25 -4.88 2.68 5.53
CA SER A 25 -5.97 3.60 5.88
C SER A 25 -6.88 2.99 6.94
N VAL A 26 -7.19 1.69 6.82
CA VAL A 26 -7.98 0.94 7.81
C VAL A 26 -7.25 0.85 9.15
N LEU A 27 -5.94 0.61 9.15
CA LEU A 27 -5.12 0.56 10.35
C LEU A 27 -5.06 1.91 11.07
N ILE A 28 -4.83 3.00 10.33
CA ILE A 28 -4.84 4.37 10.87
C ILE A 28 -6.21 4.69 11.46
N MET A 29 -7.29 4.37 10.75
CA MET A 29 -8.67 4.63 11.21
C MET A 29 -9.00 3.82 12.47
N THR A 30 -8.60 2.54 12.52
CA THR A 30 -8.79 1.67 13.68
C THR A 30 -7.97 2.16 14.89
N ARG A 31 -6.70 2.54 14.70
CA ARG A 31 -5.84 3.08 15.77
C ARG A 31 -6.33 4.44 16.27
N SER A 32 -6.82 5.30 15.38
CA SER A 32 -7.42 6.59 15.73
C SER A 32 -8.71 6.42 16.53
N ALA A 33 -9.57 5.48 16.12
CA ALA A 33 -10.83 5.19 16.80
C ALA A 33 -10.64 4.51 18.17
N THR A 34 -9.61 3.67 18.33
CA THR A 34 -9.38 2.89 19.56
C THR A 34 -8.44 3.56 20.57
N GLN A 35 -7.48 4.36 20.12
CA GLN A 35 -6.43 4.95 20.96
C GLN A 35 -6.29 6.47 20.78
N GLY A 36 -7.23 7.10 20.08
CA GLY A 36 -7.28 8.55 19.86
C GLY A 36 -6.34 9.06 18.76
N TRP A 37 -6.49 10.35 18.45
CA TRP A 37 -5.76 11.04 17.38
C TRP A 37 -4.24 10.86 17.43
N ARG A 38 -3.65 10.87 18.63
CA ARG A 38 -2.19 10.76 18.82
C ARG A 38 -1.64 9.40 18.36
N ALA A 39 -2.37 8.32 18.58
CA ALA A 39 -2.00 6.98 18.11
C ALA A 39 -2.15 6.86 16.59
N GLY A 40 -3.20 7.48 16.04
CA GLY A 40 -3.41 7.60 14.60
C GLY A 40 -2.28 8.34 13.89
N SER A 41 -1.88 9.51 14.41
CA SER A 41 -0.77 10.29 13.85
C SER A 41 0.56 9.56 13.93
N ALA A 42 0.84 8.84 15.03
CA ALA A 42 2.05 8.04 15.15
C ALA A 42 2.09 6.88 14.15
N ALA A 43 0.95 6.22 13.89
CA ALA A 43 0.83 5.19 12.86
C ALA A 43 1.05 5.77 11.45
N ALA A 44 0.39 6.89 11.14
CA ALA A 44 0.52 7.55 9.83
C ALA A 44 1.96 8.01 9.55
N LEU A 45 2.64 8.57 10.55
CA LEU A 45 4.05 8.96 10.41
C LEU A 45 4.98 7.75 10.25
N GLY A 46 4.73 6.66 10.97
CA GLY A 46 5.50 5.42 10.84
C GLY A 46 5.39 4.83 9.44
N ILE A 47 4.15 4.68 8.95
CA ILE A 47 3.86 4.20 7.59
C ILE A 47 4.48 5.14 6.56
N GLY A 48 4.28 6.46 6.68
CA GLY A 48 4.83 7.43 5.75
C GLY A 48 6.36 7.35 5.63
N CYS A 49 7.07 7.32 6.77
CA CYS A 49 8.53 7.18 6.76
C CYS A 49 9.01 5.83 6.21
N GLY A 50 8.34 4.73 6.58
CA GLY A 50 8.66 3.39 6.06
C GLY A 50 8.49 3.30 4.55
N THR A 51 7.37 3.81 4.05
CA THR A 51 7.05 3.84 2.62
C THR A 51 8.06 4.69 1.84
N LEU A 52 8.49 5.83 2.37
CA LEU A 52 9.50 6.67 1.70
C LEU A 52 10.83 5.92 1.55
N ILE A 53 11.30 5.24 2.59
CA ILE A 53 12.57 4.50 2.53
C ILE A 53 12.47 3.31 1.58
N HIS A 54 11.40 2.52 1.66
CA HIS A 54 11.17 1.40 0.74
C HIS A 54 11.04 1.87 -0.71
N THR A 55 10.31 2.97 -0.94
CA THR A 55 10.14 3.53 -2.28
C THR A 55 11.46 4.05 -2.84
N CYS A 56 12.27 4.74 -2.04
CA CYS A 56 13.60 5.18 -2.45
C CYS A 56 14.52 4.00 -2.75
N ALA A 57 14.55 2.97 -1.89
CA ALA A 57 15.33 1.77 -2.10
C ALA A 57 14.91 1.04 -3.38
N ALA A 58 13.60 0.89 -3.61
CA ALA A 58 13.04 0.28 -4.81
C ALA A 58 13.35 1.12 -6.07
N ALA A 59 13.21 2.45 -6.00
CA ALA A 59 13.51 3.34 -7.12
C ALA A 59 14.99 3.29 -7.51
N LEU A 60 15.89 3.32 -6.53
CA LEU A 60 17.34 3.19 -6.77
C LEU A 60 17.69 1.82 -7.33
N GLY A 61 17.16 0.74 -6.73
CA GLY A 61 17.40 -0.63 -7.19
C GLY A 61 16.85 -0.91 -8.59
N LEU A 62 15.63 -0.44 -8.87
CA LEU A 62 15.00 -0.58 -10.19
C LEU A 62 15.73 0.28 -11.25
N SER A 63 16.24 1.46 -10.88
CA SER A 63 17.07 2.28 -11.76
C SER A 63 18.40 1.60 -12.12
N ALA A 64 19.04 0.94 -11.16
CA ALA A 64 20.23 0.15 -11.42
C ALA A 64 19.93 -1.06 -12.33
N LEU A 65 18.78 -1.71 -12.12
CA LEU A 65 18.34 -2.85 -12.93
C LEU A 65 18.02 -2.43 -14.37
N LEU A 66 17.39 -1.26 -14.54
CA LEU A 66 17.18 -0.60 -15.83
C LEU A 66 18.50 -0.30 -16.55
N ALA A 67 19.50 0.22 -15.84
CA ALA A 67 20.82 0.51 -16.40
C ALA A 67 21.60 -0.76 -16.78
N SER A 68 21.35 -1.87 -16.09
CA SER A 68 22.03 -3.14 -16.32
C SER A 68 21.43 -3.96 -17.47
N SER A 69 20.11 -4.10 -17.57
CA SER A 69 19.48 -4.94 -18.60
C SER A 69 18.00 -4.66 -18.88
N ALA A 70 17.65 -4.53 -20.16
CA ALA A 70 16.27 -4.38 -20.63
C ALA A 70 15.42 -5.65 -20.44
N THR A 71 16.02 -6.84 -20.49
CA THR A 71 15.28 -8.11 -20.32
C THR A 71 14.86 -8.32 -18.87
N ALA A 72 15.74 -8.00 -17.92
CA ALA A 72 15.43 -8.07 -16.49
C ALA A 72 14.29 -7.12 -16.11
N PHE A 73 14.31 -5.88 -16.62
CA PHE A 73 13.24 -4.92 -16.38
C PHE A 73 11.89 -5.39 -16.94
N THR A 74 11.90 -6.02 -18.12
CA THR A 74 10.68 -6.57 -18.74
C THR A 74 10.10 -7.72 -17.90
N ALA A 75 10.95 -8.59 -17.37
CA ALA A 75 10.52 -9.65 -16.45
C ALA A 75 9.87 -9.08 -15.19
N VAL A 76 10.48 -8.06 -14.57
CA VAL A 76 9.92 -7.39 -13.38
C VAL A 76 8.56 -6.77 -13.68
N LYS A 77 8.39 -6.10 -14.84
CA LYS A 77 7.08 -5.57 -15.25
C LYS A 77 6.03 -6.66 -15.37
N LEU A 78 6.37 -7.79 -16.00
CA LEU A 78 5.42 -8.87 -16.22
C LEU A 78 5.01 -9.52 -14.89
N VAL A 79 5.98 -9.75 -13.99
CA VAL A 79 5.72 -10.25 -12.64
C VAL A 79 4.84 -9.28 -11.86
N GLY A 80 5.12 -7.98 -11.92
CA GLY A 80 4.31 -6.94 -11.28
C GLY A 80 2.88 -6.91 -11.81
N ALA A 81 2.68 -7.05 -13.11
CA ALA A 81 1.35 -7.11 -13.73
C ALA A 81 0.56 -8.35 -13.26
N ILE A 82 1.19 -9.52 -13.23
CA ILE A 82 0.59 -10.76 -12.73
C ILE A 82 0.21 -10.62 -11.25
N TYR A 83 1.10 -10.03 -10.43
CA TYR A 83 0.85 -9.79 -9.02
C TYR A 83 -0.36 -8.87 -8.80
N LEU A 84 -0.45 -7.76 -9.54
CA LEU A 84 -1.60 -6.85 -9.45
C LEU A 84 -2.91 -7.51 -9.88
N LEU A 85 -2.89 -8.35 -10.92
CA LEU A 85 -4.07 -9.16 -11.30
C LEU A 85 -4.48 -10.10 -10.18
N TYR A 86 -3.52 -10.77 -9.53
CA TYR A 86 -3.78 -11.65 -8.41
C TYR A 86 -4.43 -10.91 -7.23
N VAL A 87 -3.87 -9.78 -6.76
CA VAL A 87 -4.49 -9.06 -5.64
C VAL A 87 -5.81 -8.41 -6.06
N GLY A 88 -5.92 -7.90 -7.29
CA GLY A 88 -7.16 -7.34 -7.83
C GLY A 88 -8.31 -8.36 -7.83
N VAL A 89 -8.05 -9.59 -8.30
CA VAL A 89 -9.03 -10.69 -8.22
C VAL A 89 -9.33 -11.06 -6.76
N GLY A 90 -8.32 -11.10 -5.89
CA GLY A 90 -8.50 -11.35 -4.46
C GLY A 90 -9.42 -10.32 -3.79
N LEU A 91 -9.29 -9.04 -4.12
CA LEU A 91 -10.14 -7.96 -3.62
C LEU A 91 -11.59 -8.11 -4.11
N LEU A 92 -11.79 -8.42 -5.39
CA LEU A 92 -13.13 -8.65 -5.96
C LEU A 92 -13.84 -9.85 -5.29
N ARG A 93 -13.09 -10.92 -4.98
CA ARG A 93 -13.62 -12.12 -4.31
C ARG A 93 -13.85 -11.93 -2.81
N SER A 94 -13.10 -11.05 -2.16
CA SER A 94 -13.19 -10.82 -0.71
C SER A 94 -14.28 -9.83 -0.31
N GLN A 95 -14.87 -9.09 -1.27
CA GLN A 95 -15.99 -8.19 -1.00
C GLN A 95 -17.22 -8.93 -0.45
N GLU A 96 -17.38 -10.24 -0.70
CA GLU A 96 -18.47 -11.04 -0.13
C GLU A 96 -18.21 -11.45 1.34
N ALA A 97 -16.98 -11.33 1.85
CA ALA A 97 -16.62 -11.73 3.22
C ALA A 97 -16.42 -10.55 4.20
N GLY A 98 -16.30 -9.31 3.70
CA GLY A 98 -15.89 -8.13 4.47
C GLY A 98 -16.88 -7.59 5.51
N SER A 99 -18.10 -8.13 5.60
CA SER A 99 -19.11 -7.64 6.55
C SER A 99 -19.13 -8.37 7.90
N LYS A 100 -18.39 -9.48 8.08
CA LYS A 100 -18.56 -10.34 9.27
C LYS A 100 -17.45 -10.26 10.35
N GLU A 101 -16.35 -9.56 10.12
CA GLU A 101 -15.19 -9.55 11.05
C GLU A 101 -14.90 -8.18 11.70
N THR A 102 -15.87 -7.25 11.74
CA THR A 102 -15.75 -5.99 12.52
C THR A 102 -16.02 -6.20 14.03
N GLY A 103 -16.26 -7.44 14.46
CA GLY A 103 -16.50 -7.80 15.86
C GLY A 103 -15.22 -7.99 16.67
N LYS A 104 -14.80 -6.95 17.41
CA LYS A 104 -14.00 -7.05 18.65
C LYS A 104 -12.57 -7.63 18.57
N ARG A 105 -11.72 -7.23 17.61
CA ARG A 105 -10.27 -7.32 17.86
C ARG A 105 -9.81 -6.10 18.65
N GLN A 106 -10.01 -6.12 19.97
CA GLN A 106 -9.43 -5.14 20.88
C GLN A 106 -7.91 -5.21 20.75
N LEU A 107 -7.34 -4.31 19.95
CA LEU A 107 -5.91 -4.17 19.80
C LEU A 107 -5.35 -3.70 21.14
N GLN A 108 -4.54 -4.54 21.79
CA GLN A 108 -3.89 -4.22 23.06
C GLN A 108 -3.22 -2.84 22.97
N PRO A 109 -3.28 -2.02 24.04
CA PRO A 109 -2.61 -0.72 24.11
C PRO A 109 -1.10 -0.90 23.98
N LEU A 110 -0.61 -0.86 22.75
CA LEU A 110 0.82 -0.86 22.45
C LEU A 110 1.38 0.56 22.65
N PRO A 111 2.61 0.68 23.18
CA PRO A 111 3.26 1.97 23.30
C PRO A 111 3.47 2.60 21.91
N TYR A 112 3.30 3.92 21.82
CA TYR A 112 3.38 4.69 20.57
C TYR A 112 4.64 4.40 19.73
N ARG A 113 5.77 4.12 20.38
CA ARG A 113 7.02 3.70 19.70
C ARG A 113 6.88 2.41 18.90
N LYS A 114 6.16 1.40 19.43
CA LYS A 114 5.92 0.14 18.72
C LYS A 114 4.91 0.32 17.59
N VAL A 115 3.92 1.20 17.74
CA VAL A 115 2.98 1.55 16.66
C VAL A 115 3.72 2.20 15.49
N PHE A 116 4.63 3.15 15.79
CA PHE A 116 5.49 3.77 14.79
C PHE A 116 6.42 2.75 14.11
N LEU A 117 7.11 1.90 14.90
CA LEU A 117 8.03 0.90 14.36
C LEU A 117 7.32 -0.16 13.51
N GLN A 118 6.10 -0.55 13.91
CA GLN A 118 5.28 -1.49 13.16
C GLN A 118 4.84 -0.89 11.81
N GLY A 119 4.47 0.40 11.79
CA GLY A 119 4.19 1.11 10.55
C GLY A 119 5.43 1.30 9.68
N PHE A 120 6.60 1.46 10.27
CA PHE A 120 7.86 1.65 9.55
C PHE A 120 8.40 0.37 8.88
N LEU A 121 8.16 -0.79 9.48
CA LEU A 121 8.62 -2.11 9.01
C LEU A 121 7.64 -2.83 8.07
N THR A 122 6.43 -2.30 7.91
CA THR A 122 5.44 -2.81 6.94
C THR A 122 5.74 -2.21 5.58
#